data_AF-A0A3L7P5U7-F1
#
_entry.id   AF-A0A3L7P5U7-F1
#
_cell.length_a   1.000
_cell.length_b   1.000
_cell.length_c   1.000
_cell.angle_alpha   90.00
_cell.angle_beta   90.00
_cell.angle_gamma   90.00
#
_symmetry.space_group_name_H-M   'P 1'
#
loop_
_entity.id
_entity.type
_entity.pdbx_description
1 polymer ?
#
loop_
_entity_poly.entity_id
_entity_poly.type
_entity_poly.pdbx_seq_one_letter_code
_entity_poly.pdbx_strand_id
1 'polypeptide(L)'
;MFAACGFAGCLILIQANVTHASQNQSEGKPKPATEDKPAAVQPVPDNGPADAARKSLPPLPEKLAEQVKDATALNPESTVYLDLSQKRLLLRTEVACPDCLLEMLLVPEGNREHETILRIRSKAFIIHTGLLALGMEPGKPAQFSPE
;
A
#
# COMPACT_ATOMS: atom_id res chain seq x y z
N MET A 1 6.17 9.96 -58.20
CA MET A 1 6.89 9.85 -56.91
C MET A 1 6.29 8.70 -56.12
N PHE A 2 7.16 7.80 -55.67
CA PHE A 2 7.00 6.61 -54.81
C PHE A 2 5.87 6.76 -53.75
N ALA A 3 4.91 5.83 -53.54
CA ALA A 3 4.91 4.39 -53.23
C ALA A 3 4.73 4.08 -51.72
N ALA A 4 3.86 3.08 -51.46
CA ALA A 4 3.80 2.16 -50.30
C ALA A 4 3.24 2.70 -48.96
N CYS A 5 2.13 2.12 -48.45
CA CYS A 5 2.06 0.94 -47.54
C CYS A 5 2.28 1.39 -46.07
N GLY A 6 1.29 1.37 -45.18
CA GLY A 6 0.70 0.15 -44.60
C GLY A 6 1.39 -0.14 -43.25
N PHE A 7 0.74 0.21 -42.13
CA PHE A 7 1.13 -0.32 -40.82
C PHE A 7 -0.13 -0.67 -40.02
N ALA A 8 -0.63 -1.87 -40.31
CA ALA A 8 -1.45 -2.63 -39.38
C ALA A 8 -0.56 -3.00 -38.18
N GLY A 9 -0.66 -2.23 -37.10
CA GLY A 9 -0.02 -2.53 -35.83
C GLY A 9 -0.77 -3.66 -35.14
N CYS A 10 -0.32 -4.88 -35.42
CA CYS A 10 -0.73 -6.13 -34.80
C CYS A 10 -0.64 -6.05 -33.27
N LEU A 11 -1.80 -6.03 -32.60
CA LEU A 11 -1.91 -6.19 -31.16
C LEU A 11 -1.66 -7.68 -30.83
N ILE A 12 -0.41 -8.05 -30.56
CA ILE A 12 -0.07 -9.39 -30.10
C ILE A 12 -0.40 -9.48 -28.61
N LEU A 13 -1.61 -9.95 -28.32
CA LEU A 13 -2.01 -10.51 -27.04
C LEU A 13 -1.22 -11.80 -26.81
N ILE A 14 -0.20 -11.77 -25.95
CA ILE A 14 0.39 -12.99 -25.39
C ILE A 14 -0.43 -13.37 -24.16
N GLN A 15 -1.42 -14.24 -24.36
CA GLN A 15 -2.00 -15.02 -23.25
C GLN A 15 -1.07 -16.20 -22.97
N ALA A 16 -0.45 -16.21 -21.78
CA ALA A 16 0.23 -17.38 -21.25
C ALA A 16 -0.71 -18.08 -20.27
N ASN A 17 -1.36 -19.15 -20.73
CA ASN A 17 -1.99 -20.14 -19.85
C ASN A 17 -0.89 -21.00 -19.24
N VAL A 18 -0.73 -20.95 -17.91
CA VAL A 18 0.13 -21.88 -17.18
C VAL A 18 -0.74 -23.03 -16.69
N THR A 19 -0.59 -24.18 -17.34
CA THR A 19 -1.05 -25.48 -16.86
C THR A 19 -0.12 -25.94 -15.73
N HIS A 20 -0.63 -26.05 -14.51
CA HIS A 20 0.12 -26.67 -13.43
C HIS A 20 0.15 -28.19 -13.63
N ALA A 21 1.30 -28.70 -14.06
CA ALA A 21 1.64 -30.12 -14.00
C ALA A 21 1.87 -30.52 -12.54
N SER A 22 1.00 -31.38 -12.02
CA SER A 22 1.12 -32.04 -10.73
C SER A 22 2.20 -33.11 -10.79
N GLN A 23 3.29 -32.93 -10.06
CA GLN A 23 4.23 -34.02 -9.74
C GLN A 23 4.20 -34.28 -8.24
N ASN A 24 3.65 -35.45 -7.95
CA ASN A 24 3.59 -36.12 -6.66
C ASN A 24 4.96 -36.75 -6.39
N GLN A 25 5.62 -36.40 -5.29
CA GLN A 25 6.71 -37.20 -4.73
C GLN A 25 6.46 -37.44 -3.26
N SER A 26 6.42 -38.72 -2.97
CA SER A 26 6.20 -39.37 -1.70
C SER A 26 7.52 -39.57 -0.94
N GLU A 27 7.32 -39.80 0.36
CA GLU A 27 8.18 -40.51 1.31
C GLU A 27 9.14 -39.69 2.16
N GLY A 28 9.05 -39.93 3.48
CA GLY A 28 10.03 -39.52 4.47
C GLY A 28 9.43 -39.07 5.79
N LYS A 29 8.80 -39.96 6.55
CA LYS A 29 8.39 -39.69 7.93
C LYS A 29 9.51 -40.10 8.90
N PRO A 30 10.02 -39.17 9.73
CA PRO A 30 10.43 -39.46 11.10
C PRO A 30 9.56 -38.69 12.10
N LYS A 31 9.18 -39.37 13.19
CA LYS A 31 8.41 -38.87 14.34
C LYS A 31 9.39 -38.74 15.52
N PRO A 32 9.06 -38.04 16.63
CA PRO A 32 8.69 -36.64 16.82
C PRO A 32 9.81 -35.88 17.58
N ALA A 33 10.07 -34.62 17.24
CA ALA A 33 10.74 -33.70 18.16
C ALA A 33 9.66 -32.88 18.87
N THR A 34 9.77 -32.85 20.19
CA THR A 34 8.92 -32.22 21.19
C THR A 34 8.28 -30.90 20.72
N GLU A 35 6.95 -30.83 20.87
CA GLU A 35 6.15 -29.62 20.70
C GLU A 35 6.61 -28.53 21.67
N ASP A 36 7.31 -27.51 21.16
CA ASP A 36 7.16 -26.17 21.72
C ASP A 36 6.07 -25.48 20.92
N LYS A 37 4.86 -25.47 21.48
CA LYS A 37 3.72 -24.66 21.05
C LYS A 37 4.23 -23.21 20.90
N PRO A 38 4.30 -22.61 19.69
CA PRO A 38 4.57 -21.20 19.60
C PRO A 38 3.45 -20.49 20.34
N ALA A 39 3.80 -19.77 21.40
CA ALA A 39 2.86 -18.90 22.08
C ALA A 39 2.16 -18.06 21.01
N ALA A 40 0.83 -18.13 20.97
CA ALA A 40 0.04 -17.25 20.13
C ALA A 40 0.43 -15.82 20.52
N VAL A 41 1.28 -15.19 19.71
CA VAL A 41 1.52 -13.75 19.77
C VAL A 41 0.18 -13.17 19.36
N GLN A 42 -0.62 -12.81 20.36
CA GLN A 42 -1.80 -12.01 20.13
C GLN A 42 -1.29 -10.77 19.39
N PRO A 43 -1.88 -10.38 18.25
CA PRO A 43 -1.49 -9.15 17.59
C PRO A 43 -1.63 -8.04 18.64
N VAL A 44 -0.50 -7.43 19.01
CA VAL A 44 -0.50 -6.26 19.88
C VAL A 44 -1.43 -5.27 19.17
N PRO A 45 -2.51 -4.80 19.80
CA PRO A 45 -3.39 -3.85 19.15
C PRO A 45 -2.53 -2.67 18.72
N ASP A 46 -2.57 -2.37 17.42
CA ASP A 46 -2.04 -1.13 16.86
C ASP A 46 -2.88 -0.02 17.46
N ASN A 47 -2.52 0.39 18.67
CA ASN A 47 -2.98 1.62 19.30
C ASN A 47 -2.27 2.77 18.58
N GLY A 48 -2.44 2.83 17.25
CA GLY A 48 -2.31 4.05 16.48
C GLY A 48 -3.09 5.14 17.21
N PRO A 49 -2.63 6.39 17.15
CA PRO A 49 -2.61 7.20 18.36
C PRO A 49 -4.03 7.47 18.85
N ALA A 50 -4.23 7.42 20.17
CA ALA A 50 -5.54 7.48 20.81
C ALA A 50 -6.34 8.70 20.32
N ASP A 51 -7.55 8.46 19.80
CA ASP A 51 -8.40 9.43 19.10
C ASP A 51 -8.99 10.54 19.99
N ALA A 52 -8.68 10.57 21.30
CA ALA A 52 -9.46 11.32 22.27
C ALA A 52 -9.03 12.79 22.52
N ALA A 53 -7.93 13.31 21.94
CA ALA A 53 -7.47 14.68 22.25
C ALA A 53 -6.68 15.42 21.15
N ARG A 54 -6.86 15.08 19.87
CA ARG A 54 -6.10 15.76 18.80
C ARG A 54 -6.72 17.10 18.41
N LYS A 55 -5.86 18.10 18.18
CA LYS A 55 -6.26 19.39 17.57
C LYS A 55 -6.78 19.16 16.15
N SER A 56 -7.89 19.82 15.81
CA SER A 56 -8.43 19.80 14.45
C SER A 56 -7.40 20.30 13.44
N LEU A 57 -7.32 19.62 12.29
CA LEU A 57 -6.48 20.07 11.18
C LEU A 57 -6.99 21.42 10.64
N PRO A 58 -6.10 22.28 10.11
CA PRO A 58 -6.55 23.48 9.40
C PRO A 58 -7.44 23.12 8.20
N PRO A 59 -8.24 24.05 7.67
CA PRO A 59 -8.95 23.80 6.42
C PRO A 59 -7.96 23.50 5.28
N LEU A 60 -8.37 22.66 4.35
CA LEU A 60 -7.56 22.32 3.18
C LEU A 60 -7.54 23.53 2.21
N PRO A 61 -6.38 23.90 1.62
CA PRO A 61 -6.32 24.95 0.62
C PRO A 61 -7.27 24.70 -0.55
N GLU A 62 -7.87 25.75 -1.12
CA GLU A 62 -8.92 25.65 -2.16
C GLU A 62 -8.56 24.72 -3.32
N LYS A 63 -7.36 24.88 -3.89
CA LYS A 63 -6.86 24.02 -4.98
C LYS A 63 -6.81 22.53 -4.62
N LEU A 64 -6.52 22.22 -3.36
CA LEU A 64 -6.48 20.84 -2.88
C LEU A 64 -7.89 20.34 -2.51
N ALA A 65 -8.76 21.23 -2.03
CA ALA A 65 -10.17 20.94 -1.79
C ALA A 65 -10.90 20.55 -3.10
N GLU A 66 -10.58 21.20 -4.21
CA GLU A 66 -11.09 20.83 -5.53
C GLU A 66 -10.68 19.42 -5.95
N GLN A 67 -9.47 18.98 -5.61
CA GLN A 67 -8.97 17.64 -5.98
C GLN A 67 -9.70 16.50 -5.24
N VAL A 68 -10.25 16.78 -4.06
CA VAL A 68 -10.95 15.79 -3.22
C VAL A 68 -12.47 15.92 -3.28
N LYS A 69 -13.00 16.88 -4.06
CA LYS A 69 -14.43 17.21 -4.09
C LYS A 69 -15.33 16.01 -4.40
N ASP A 70 -14.90 15.17 -5.35
CA ASP A 70 -15.64 13.99 -5.80
C ASP A 70 -15.11 12.69 -5.17
N ALA A 71 -14.19 12.79 -4.20
CA ALA A 71 -13.57 11.66 -3.52
C ALA A 71 -14.22 11.38 -2.16
N THR A 72 -14.30 10.11 -1.78
CA THR A 72 -14.92 9.67 -0.53
C THR A 72 -13.88 9.65 0.59
N ALA A 73 -14.10 10.40 1.67
CA ALA A 73 -13.26 10.33 2.86
C ALA A 73 -13.39 8.96 3.56
N LEU A 74 -12.26 8.34 3.92
CA LEU A 74 -12.20 7.02 4.56
C LEU A 74 -12.04 7.10 6.09
N ASN A 75 -11.83 8.29 6.64
CA ASN A 75 -11.63 8.50 8.08
C ASN A 75 -12.24 9.82 8.57
N PRO A 76 -12.56 9.95 9.87
CA PRO A 76 -13.19 11.16 10.43
C PRO A 76 -12.39 12.44 10.21
N GLU A 77 -11.06 12.36 10.25
CA GLU A 77 -10.16 13.51 10.09
C GLU A 77 -10.05 13.99 8.63
N SER A 78 -10.66 13.26 7.69
CA SER A 78 -10.64 13.56 6.26
C SER A 78 -9.20 13.75 5.76
N THR A 79 -8.34 12.76 6.05
CA THR A 79 -6.94 12.72 5.63
C THR A 79 -6.65 11.65 4.59
N VAL A 80 -7.55 10.69 4.42
CA VAL A 80 -7.48 9.66 3.38
C VAL A 80 -8.75 9.73 2.55
N TYR A 81 -8.63 9.94 1.24
CA TYR A 81 -9.76 9.99 0.32
C TYR A 81 -9.61 8.97 -0.80
N LEU A 82 -10.68 8.24 -1.07
CA LEU A 82 -10.79 7.28 -2.16
C LEU A 82 -11.51 7.92 -3.35
N ASP A 83 -10.80 8.04 -4.47
CA ASP A 83 -11.35 8.49 -5.74
C ASP A 83 -11.42 7.31 -6.71
N LEU A 84 -12.59 6.67 -6.75
CA LEU A 84 -12.85 5.54 -7.65
C LEU A 84 -12.91 5.97 -9.12
N SER A 85 -13.30 7.21 -9.39
CA SER A 85 -13.45 7.73 -10.75
C SER A 85 -12.09 7.83 -11.46
N GLN A 86 -11.06 8.29 -10.75
CA GLN A 86 -9.69 8.39 -11.25
C GLN A 86 -8.79 7.25 -10.76
N LYS A 87 -9.35 6.26 -10.06
CA LYS A 87 -8.64 5.09 -9.49
C LYS A 87 -7.40 5.48 -8.68
N ARG A 88 -7.55 6.43 -7.77
CA ARG A 88 -6.44 6.95 -6.95
C ARG A 88 -6.83 7.08 -5.49
N LEU A 89 -5.83 7.01 -4.62
CA LEU A 89 -5.94 7.28 -3.19
C LEU A 89 -5.22 8.59 -2.90
N LEU A 90 -5.96 9.58 -2.37
CA LEU A 90 -5.42 10.90 -2.06
C LEU A 90 -5.14 10.97 -0.56
N LEU A 91 -3.90 11.31 -0.21
CA LEU A 91 -3.43 11.37 1.17
C LEU A 91 -3.10 12.82 1.54
N ARG A 92 -3.76 13.33 2.56
CA ARG A 92 -3.44 14.62 3.18
C ARG A 92 -2.39 14.39 4.26
N THR A 93 -1.15 14.76 3.95
CA THR A 93 0.02 14.53 4.80
C THR A 93 0.69 15.85 5.22
N GLU A 94 1.60 15.75 6.17
CA GLU A 94 2.52 16.82 6.54
C GLU A 94 3.96 16.36 6.27
N VAL A 95 4.86 17.30 5.95
CA VAL A 95 6.29 17.01 5.89
C VAL A 95 6.78 16.79 7.32
N ALA A 96 7.39 15.63 7.58
CA ALA A 96 7.87 15.25 8.90
C ALA A 96 9.29 15.74 9.15
N CYS A 97 10.25 15.36 8.30
CA CYS A 97 11.62 15.85 8.37
C CYS A 97 12.17 16.16 6.96
N PRO A 98 12.39 17.44 6.62
CA PRO A 98 12.95 17.84 5.33
C PRO A 98 14.41 17.37 5.11
N ASP A 99 15.18 17.28 6.19
CA ASP A 99 16.64 17.03 6.17
C ASP A 99 17.03 15.75 6.95
N CYS A 100 16.25 14.67 6.84
CA CYS A 100 16.58 13.37 7.46
C CYS A 100 17.24 12.37 6.50
N LEU A 101 17.91 11.37 7.08
CA LEU A 101 18.23 10.13 6.35
C LEU A 101 16.94 9.41 5.98
N LEU A 102 16.86 8.97 4.74
CA LEU A 102 15.63 8.42 4.16
C LEU A 102 15.53 6.92 4.43
N GLU A 103 14.64 6.52 5.35
CA GLU A 103 14.30 5.11 5.53
C GLU A 103 12.86 4.80 5.09
N MET A 104 11.92 5.70 5.41
CA MET A 104 10.50 5.51 5.16
C MET A 104 9.90 6.69 4.38
N LEU A 105 8.91 6.41 3.53
CA LEU A 105 8.17 7.46 2.80
C LEU A 105 7.10 8.12 3.68
N LEU A 106 6.32 7.31 4.41
CA LEU A 106 5.13 7.75 5.13
C LEU A 106 4.96 6.96 6.43
N VAL A 107 4.71 7.65 7.55
CA VAL A 107 4.38 7.04 8.84
C VAL A 107 3.15 7.69 9.50
N PRO A 108 2.43 7.00 10.39
CA PRO A 108 1.43 7.65 11.22
C PRO A 108 2.09 8.66 12.17
N GLU A 109 1.40 9.76 12.47
CA GLU A 109 1.84 10.76 13.44
C GLU A 109 2.22 10.11 14.79
N GLY A 110 3.34 10.52 15.38
CA GLY A 110 3.90 9.98 16.62
C GLY A 110 4.87 8.80 16.46
N ASN A 111 5.22 8.41 15.23
CA ASN A 111 6.17 7.30 14.96
C ASN A 111 7.58 7.82 14.60
N ARG A 112 8.34 7.04 13.82
CA ARG A 112 9.72 7.32 13.34
C ARG A 112 9.79 8.51 12.36
N GLU A 113 9.22 9.64 12.74
CA GLU A 113 9.14 10.87 11.94
C GLU A 113 10.51 11.47 11.62
N HIS A 114 11.53 11.20 12.44
CA HIS A 114 12.91 11.67 12.23
C HIS A 114 13.67 10.91 11.13
N GLU A 115 13.09 9.84 10.59
CA GLU A 115 13.62 9.00 9.49
C GLU A 115 12.61 8.88 8.33
N THR A 116 11.61 9.78 8.30
CA THR A 116 10.50 9.73 7.34
C THR A 116 10.26 11.07 6.66
N ILE A 117 9.94 11.05 5.36
CA ILE A 117 9.57 12.26 4.59
C ILE A 117 8.23 12.83 5.05
N LEU A 118 7.21 11.98 5.10
CA LEU A 118 5.82 12.38 5.33
C LEU A 118 5.26 11.73 6.60
N ARG A 119 4.41 12.46 7.30
CA ARG A 119 3.55 11.91 8.36
C ARG A 119 2.08 12.11 8.04
N ILE A 120 1.23 11.22 8.57
CA ILE A 120 -0.22 11.31 8.38
C ILE A 120 -1.00 11.04 9.66
N ARG A 121 -2.09 11.79 9.83
CA ARG A 121 -3.11 11.52 10.85
C ARG A 121 -4.12 10.50 10.33
N SER A 122 -3.71 9.24 10.27
CA SER A 122 -4.57 8.11 9.91
C SER A 122 -3.94 6.81 10.41
N LYS A 123 -4.78 5.81 10.70
CA LYS A 123 -4.30 4.44 10.95
C LYS A 123 -3.85 3.81 9.63
N ALA A 124 -2.82 2.96 9.68
CA ALA A 124 -2.23 2.35 8.49
C ALA A 124 -3.22 1.46 7.74
N PHE A 125 -4.08 0.75 8.46
CA PHE A 125 -5.08 -0.13 7.84
C PHE A 125 -6.07 0.63 6.96
N ILE A 126 -6.39 1.89 7.25
CA ILE A 126 -7.33 2.70 6.43
C ILE A 126 -6.76 2.92 5.03
N ILE A 127 -5.48 3.26 4.95
CA ILE A 127 -4.77 3.42 3.68
C ILE A 127 -4.71 2.08 2.95
N HIS A 128 -4.37 1.00 3.66
CA HIS A 128 -4.33 -0.35 3.09
C HIS A 128 -5.68 -0.78 2.52
N THR A 129 -6.78 -0.60 3.26
CA THR A 129 -8.15 -0.88 2.80
C THR A 129 -8.52 -0.01 1.59
N GLY A 130 -8.09 1.25 1.54
CA GLY A 130 -8.27 2.11 0.37
C GLY A 130 -7.56 1.55 -0.88
N LEU A 131 -6.33 1.05 -0.73
CA LEU A 131 -5.60 0.39 -1.82
C LEU A 131 -6.28 -0.91 -2.27
N LEU A 132 -6.77 -1.72 -1.33
CA LEU A 132 -7.55 -2.93 -1.65
C LEU A 132 -8.85 -2.59 -2.39
N ALA A 133 -9.54 -1.51 -2.01
CA ALA A 133 -10.75 -1.03 -2.69
C ALA A 133 -10.46 -0.57 -4.13
N LEU A 134 -9.23 -0.13 -4.43
CA LEU A 134 -8.76 0.17 -5.79
C LEU A 134 -8.34 -1.09 -6.58
N GLY A 135 -8.40 -2.27 -5.96
CA GLY A 135 -7.97 -3.54 -6.57
C GLY A 135 -6.46 -3.75 -6.56
N MET A 136 -5.72 -3.06 -5.68
CA MET A 136 -4.29 -3.30 -5.52
C MET A 136 -4.05 -4.62 -4.77
N GLU A 137 -3.04 -5.36 -5.19
CA GLU A 137 -2.59 -6.57 -4.51
C GLU A 137 -1.27 -6.30 -3.77
N PRO A 138 -1.01 -6.99 -2.64
CA PRO A 138 0.29 -6.93 -1.99
C PRO A 138 1.41 -7.28 -2.98
N GLY A 139 2.46 -6.45 -2.99
CA GLY A 139 3.64 -6.70 -3.81
C GLY A 139 4.43 -7.94 -3.37
N LYS A 140 5.42 -8.31 -4.18
CA LYS A 140 6.39 -9.35 -3.80
C LYS A 140 7.51 -8.72 -2.97
N PRO A 141 8.04 -9.42 -1.95
CA PRO A 141 9.23 -8.97 -1.24
C PRO A 141 10.39 -8.75 -2.23
N ALA A 142 11.24 -7.75 -1.93
CA ALA A 142 12.44 -7.51 -2.71
C ALA A 142 13.33 -8.78 -2.68
N GLN A 143 13.79 -9.21 -3.86
CA GLN A 143 14.73 -10.30 -4.01
C GLN A 143 16.09 -9.71 -4.37
N PHE A 144 17.12 -10.06 -3.62
CA PHE A 144 18.49 -9.72 -3.94
C PHE A 144 19.14 -10.91 -4.62
N SER A 145 19.52 -10.73 -5.89
CA SER A 145 20.30 -11.70 -6.67
C SER A 145 21.69 -11.10 -6.83
N PRO A 146 22.71 -11.61 -6.11
CA PRO A 146 24.05 -11.04 -6.06
C PRO A 146 24.92 -11.36 -7.28
N GLU A 147 24.44 -12.18 -8.22
CA GLU A 147 25.17 -12.63 -9.41
C GLU A 147 25.13 -11.68 -10.61
#